data_AF-A0A914VIR9-F1
#
_entry.id   AF-A0A914VIR9-F1
#
_cell.length_a   1.000
_cell.length_b   1.000
_cell.length_c   1.000
_cell.angle_alpha   90.00
_cell.angle_beta   90.00
_cell.angle_gamma   90.00
#
_symmetry.space_group_name_H-M   'P 1'
#
loop_
_entity.id
_entity.type
_entity.pdbx_description
1 polymer ?
#
loop_
_entity_poly.entity_id
_entity_poly.type
_entity_poly.pdbx_seq_one_letter_code
_entity_poly.pdbx_strand_id
1 'polypeptide(L)'
;MCTCGHLTGAAYYYQPSDLLENPWTDGRSVIGVSLHPRYGGYFAFRCVLIFPKVFVSPTFSPPRPLKILESQEAIKTAIEAFNFSWQDARFREYGNPQEKYEELQTRYFSVPPAERWALLKEWFA
;
A
#
# COMPACT_ATOMS: atom_id res chain seq x y z
N MET A 1 -8.58 -6.23 1.06
CA MET A 1 -7.40 -6.50 0.22
C MET A 1 -6.10 -6.55 1.02
N CYS A 2 -5.77 -5.51 1.81
CA CYS A 2 -4.51 -5.46 2.57
C CYS A 2 -4.29 -6.67 3.48
N THR A 3 -5.31 -7.10 4.22
CA THR A 3 -5.26 -8.33 5.03
C THR A 3 -4.93 -9.57 4.20
N CYS A 4 -5.52 -9.72 3.01
CA CYS A 4 -5.21 -10.83 2.11
C CYS A 4 -3.73 -10.78 1.70
N GLY A 5 -3.26 -9.62 1.24
CA GLY A 5 -1.86 -9.43 0.85
C GLY A 5 -0.86 -9.70 1.99
N HIS A 6 -1.24 -9.36 3.23
CA HIS A 6 -0.45 -9.67 4.41
C HIS A 6 -0.39 -11.17 4.67
N LEU A 7 -1.55 -11.84 4.74
CA LEU A 7 -1.64 -13.27 5.04
C LEU A 7 -1.02 -14.15 3.97
N THR A 8 -0.97 -13.69 2.71
CA THR A 8 -0.30 -14.41 1.61
C THR A 8 1.18 -14.05 1.47
N GLY A 9 1.73 -13.19 2.34
CA GLY A 9 3.12 -12.76 2.31
C GLY A 9 3.50 -11.79 1.19
N ALA A 10 2.52 -11.23 0.46
CA ALA A 10 2.77 -10.37 -0.69
C ALA A 10 3.26 -8.97 -0.27
N ALA A 11 2.69 -8.40 0.79
CA ALA A 11 3.07 -7.09 1.31
C ALA A 11 2.75 -7.03 2.80
N TYR A 12 3.65 -6.45 3.60
CA TYR A 12 3.34 -6.20 5.01
C TYR A 12 2.28 -5.10 5.11
N TYR A 13 1.33 -5.25 6.02
CA TYR A 13 0.21 -4.33 6.21
C TYR A 13 0.41 -3.65 7.55
N TYR A 14 0.95 -2.44 7.48
CA TYR A 14 1.24 -1.60 8.63
C TYR A 14 -0.05 -0.97 9.12
N GLN A 15 -0.43 -1.28 10.35
CA GLN A 15 -1.66 -0.82 10.98
C GLN A 15 -1.36 0.11 12.15
N PRO A 16 -2.30 0.99 12.54
CA PRO A 16 -2.22 1.72 13.80
C PRO A 16 -1.90 0.83 15.01
N SER A 17 -2.38 -0.42 15.01
CA SER A 17 -2.12 -1.41 16.06
C SER A 17 -0.69 -1.96 16.09
N ASP A 18 0.14 -1.69 15.07
CA ASP A 18 1.58 -2.02 15.09
C ASP A 18 2.39 -0.97 15.89
N LEU A 19 1.75 0.14 16.28
CA LEU A 19 2.34 1.15 17.14
C LEU A 19 2.05 0.84 18.61
N LEU A 20 3.04 1.07 19.48
CA LEU A 20 2.90 0.88 20.93
C LEU A 20 1.85 1.80 21.55
N GLU A 21 1.76 3.02 21.03
CA GLU A 21 0.80 4.03 21.43
C GLU A 21 0.12 4.58 20.17
N ASN A 22 -1.18 4.89 20.26
CA ASN A 22 -1.88 5.53 19.16
C ASN A 22 -1.60 7.05 19.20
N PRO A 23 -0.86 7.60 18.22
CA PRO A 23 -0.54 9.03 18.21
C PRO A 23 -1.71 9.90 17.74
N TRP A 24 -2.76 9.31 17.16
CA TRP A 24 -3.91 10.03 16.59
C TRP A 24 -5.09 9.98 17.57
N THR A 25 -5.14 10.96 18.49
CA THR A 25 -6.14 11.07 19.57
C THR A 25 -7.32 11.99 19.23
N ASP A 26 -7.28 12.65 18.07
CA ASP A 26 -8.28 13.64 17.64
C ASP A 26 -9.57 13.04 17.05
N GLY A 27 -9.73 11.71 17.14
CA GLY A 27 -10.90 11.00 16.66
C GLY A 27 -10.95 10.77 15.15
N ARG A 28 -9.90 11.15 14.39
CA ARG A 28 -9.82 10.82 12.96
C ARG A 28 -9.63 9.32 12.77
N SER A 29 -10.37 8.74 11.80
CA SER A 29 -10.15 7.35 11.40
C SER A 29 -8.87 7.27 10.58
N VAL A 30 -7.86 6.61 11.14
CA VAL A 30 -6.57 6.35 10.48
C VAL A 30 -6.56 4.90 10.01
N ILE A 31 -6.37 4.69 8.71
CA ILE A 31 -6.26 3.36 8.12
C ILE A 31 -4.80 2.96 7.92
N GLY A 32 -4.54 1.66 7.89
CA GLY A 32 -3.20 1.14 7.63
C GLY A 32 -2.77 1.28 6.16
N VAL A 33 -1.50 1.00 5.91
CA VAL A 33 -0.90 1.00 4.57
C VAL A 33 -0.14 -0.30 4.31
N SER A 34 -0.29 -0.87 3.11
CA SER A 34 0.51 -2.02 2.70
C SER A 34 1.72 -1.57 1.89
N LEU A 35 2.89 -2.10 2.23
CA LEU A 35 4.13 -1.83 1.49
C LEU A 35 4.74 -3.15 0.99
N HIS A 36 5.02 -3.19 -0.31
CA HIS A 36 5.64 -4.31 -0.99
C HIS A 36 7.18 -4.22 -0.88
N PRO A 37 7.90 -5.32 -0.63
CA PRO A 37 9.35 -5.26 -0.40
C PRO A 37 10.18 -4.78 -1.59
N ARG A 38 9.66 -4.91 -2.82
CA ARG A 38 10.31 -4.40 -4.04
C ARG A 38 9.78 -3.03 -4.49
N TYR A 39 8.50 -2.76 -4.23
CA TYR A 39 7.77 -1.63 -4.85
C TYR A 39 7.34 -0.57 -3.86
N GLY A 40 7.60 -0.74 -2.55
CA GLY A 40 7.04 0.14 -1.52
C GLY A 40 5.52 0.24 -1.69
N GLY A 41 4.99 1.45 -1.82
CA GLY A 41 3.58 1.69 -2.15
C GLY A 41 3.28 1.87 -3.64
N TYR A 42 4.23 1.65 -4.54
CA TYR A 42 4.04 1.70 -6.00
C TYR A 42 3.37 0.43 -6.55
N PHE A 43 2.27 0.02 -5.92
CA PHE A 43 1.41 -1.05 -6.41
C PHE A 43 -0.03 -0.82 -5.94
N ALA A 44 -0.94 -1.65 -6.44
CA ALA A 44 -2.30 -1.74 -5.90
C ALA A 44 -2.78 -3.18 -5.98
N PHE A 45 -3.47 -3.64 -4.93
CA PHE A 45 -4.23 -4.88 -5.01
C PHE A 45 -5.37 -4.75 -6.02
N ARG A 46 -5.63 -5.81 -6.79
CA ARG A 46 -6.63 -5.79 -7.87
C ARG A 46 -7.80 -6.71 -7.61
N CYS A 47 -7.54 -7.98 -7.35
CA CYS A 47 -8.59 -8.98 -7.14
C CYS A 47 -8.11 -10.11 -6.23
N VAL A 48 -9.07 -10.91 -5.76
CA VAL A 48 -8.84 -12.22 -5.13
C VAL A 48 -9.59 -13.23 -5.98
N LEU A 49 -8.91 -14.30 -6.38
CA LEU A 49 -9.53 -15.41 -7.07
C LEU A 49 -9.84 -16.51 -6.04
N ILE A 50 -11.11 -16.88 -5.94
CA ILE A 50 -11.59 -17.90 -5.01
C ILE A 50 -11.99 -19.11 -5.82
N PHE A 51 -11.49 -20.29 -5.42
CA PHE A 51 -11.79 -21.56 -6.08
C PHE A 51 -12.54 -22.45 -5.09
N PRO A 52 -13.90 -22.43 -5.06
CA PRO A 52 -14.68 -23.06 -4.00
C PRO A 52 -14.53 -24.59 -3.91
N LYS A 53 -14.03 -25.23 -4.97
CA LYS A 53 -13.84 -26.69 -5.06
C LYS A 53 -12.37 -27.11 -5.01
N VAL A 54 -11.46 -26.17 -4.82
CA VAL A 54 -10.03 -26.45 -4.69
C VAL A 54 -9.68 -26.35 -3.21
N PHE A 55 -9.29 -27.49 -2.64
CA PHE A 55 -8.82 -27.57 -1.27
C PHE A 55 -7.30 -27.62 -1.26
N VAL A 56 -6.69 -26.78 -0.46
CA VAL A 56 -5.25 -26.76 -0.26
C VAL A 56 -4.89 -27.78 0.83
N SER A 57 -3.70 -28.38 0.75
CA SER A 57 -3.20 -29.28 1.81
C SER A 57 -3.34 -28.63 3.20
N PRO A 58 -3.78 -29.36 4.24
CA PRO A 58 -3.79 -28.85 5.61
C PRO A 58 -2.41 -28.41 6.13
N THR A 59 -1.34 -28.90 5.50
CA THR A 59 0.05 -28.53 5.83
C THR A 59 0.57 -27.32 5.06
N PHE A 60 -0.23 -26.74 4.16
CA PHE A 60 0.16 -25.54 3.45
C PHE A 60 0.30 -24.37 4.42
N SER A 61 1.44 -23.68 4.33
CA SER A 61 1.73 -22.48 5.09
C SER A 61 2.13 -21.39 4.11
N PRO A 62 1.35 -20.29 3.98
CA PRO A 62 1.75 -19.19 3.14
C PRO A 62 3.04 -18.54 3.68
N PRO A 63 3.85 -17.90 2.81
CA PRO A 63 5.02 -17.16 3.26
C PRO A 63 4.60 -16.01 4.19
N ARG A 64 5.45 -15.68 5.15
CA ARG A 64 5.24 -14.50 6.00
C ARG A 64 5.58 -13.23 5.21
N PRO A 65 4.82 -12.14 5.38
CA PRO A 65 5.14 -10.88 4.72
C PRO A 65 6.44 -10.32 5.29
N LEU A 66 7.31 -9.81 4.42
CA LEU A 66 8.55 -9.18 4.84
C LEU A 66 8.28 -7.79 5.45
N LYS A 67 8.63 -7.61 6.72
CA LYS A 67 8.56 -6.33 7.41
C LYS A 67 9.75 -5.46 7.00
N ILE A 68 9.52 -4.46 6.17
CA ILE A 68 10.57 -3.55 5.63
C ILE A 68 10.78 -2.26 6.43
N LEU A 69 9.79 -1.86 7.23
CA LEU A 69 9.89 -0.78 8.22
C LEU A 69 10.02 -1.38 9.61
N GLU A 70 11.12 -1.08 10.29
CA GLU A 70 11.44 -1.66 11.61
C GLU A 70 11.08 -0.73 12.78
N SER A 71 11.22 0.59 12.60
CA SER A 71 11.01 1.55 13.69
C SER A 71 9.56 2.03 13.78
N GLN A 72 9.14 2.34 15.02
CA GLN A 72 7.82 2.93 15.30
C GLN A 72 7.61 4.24 14.55
N GLU A 73 8.65 5.08 14.46
CA GLU A 73 8.59 6.35 13.72
C GLU A 73 8.43 6.15 12.21
N ALA A 74 9.12 5.15 11.62
CA ALA A 74 8.96 4.86 10.20
C ALA A 74 7.54 4.36 9.88
N ILE A 75 6.98 3.51 10.74
CA ILE A 75 5.60 3.02 10.61
C ILE A 75 4.61 4.17 10.75
N LYS A 76 4.75 4.99 11.80
CA LYS A 76 3.90 6.16 12.03
C LYS A 76 3.91 7.11 10.84
N THR A 77 5.10 7.54 10.40
CA THR A 77 5.20 8.51 9.30
C THR A 77 4.72 7.95 7.96
N ALA A 78 4.89 6.66 7.69
CA ALA A 78 4.31 6.01 6.50
C ALA A 78 2.77 6.06 6.53
N ILE A 79 2.17 5.76 7.69
CA ILE A 79 0.71 5.80 7.89
C ILE A 79 0.20 7.25 7.78
N GLU A 80 0.90 8.23 8.36
CA GLU A 80 0.55 9.65 8.26
C GLU A 80 0.63 10.16 6.82
N ALA A 81 1.71 9.83 6.10
CA ALA A 81 1.87 10.19 4.69
C ALA A 81 0.73 9.61 3.84
N PHE A 82 0.30 8.38 4.13
CA PHE A 82 -0.81 7.75 3.42
C PHE A 82 -2.18 8.39 3.75
N ASN A 83 -2.44 8.72 5.02
CA ASN A 83 -3.76 9.23 5.42
C ASN A 83 -3.92 10.73 5.16
N PHE A 84 -2.85 11.52 5.30
CA PHE A 84 -2.93 12.99 5.29
C PHE A 84 -2.35 13.63 4.03
N SER A 85 -1.54 12.90 3.25
CA SER A 85 -0.81 13.46 2.11
C SER A 85 -0.73 12.52 0.90
N TRP A 86 -1.65 11.55 0.74
CA TRP A 86 -1.54 10.52 -0.33
C TRP A 86 -1.37 11.07 -1.75
N GLN A 87 -1.85 12.30 -2.01
CA GLN A 87 -1.76 12.98 -3.31
C GLN A 87 -0.32 13.30 -3.70
N ASP A 88 0.56 13.51 -2.73
CA ASP A 88 1.99 13.75 -3.01
C ASP A 88 2.75 12.45 -3.35
N ALA A 89 2.08 11.30 -3.23
CA ALA A 89 2.60 9.96 -3.48
C ALA A 89 3.83 9.54 -2.65
N ARG A 90 4.30 10.36 -1.70
CA ARG A 90 5.53 10.09 -0.92
C ARG A 90 5.41 8.88 -0.01
N PHE A 91 4.19 8.53 0.43
CA PHE A 91 3.96 7.29 1.19
C PHE A 91 4.44 6.04 0.43
N ARG A 92 4.55 6.11 -0.91
CA ARG A 92 5.00 4.99 -1.74
C ARG A 92 6.50 4.75 -1.70
N GLU A 93 7.28 5.74 -1.27
CA GLU A 93 8.75 5.69 -1.18
C GLU A 93 9.25 4.93 0.06
N TYR A 94 8.36 4.68 1.04
CA TYR A 94 8.72 3.95 2.25
C TYR A 94 9.14 2.51 1.92
N GLY A 95 10.30 2.11 2.42
CA GLY A 95 10.90 0.80 2.14
C GLY A 95 11.88 0.78 0.98
N ASN A 96 12.30 1.94 0.46
CA ASN A 96 13.31 2.09 -0.61
C ASN A 96 12.98 1.25 -1.86
N PRO A 97 11.88 1.56 -2.56
CA PRO A 97 11.42 0.78 -3.70
C PRO A 97 12.45 0.76 -4.83
N GLN A 98 12.63 -0.42 -5.41
CA GLN A 98 13.52 -0.67 -6.54
C GLN A 98 12.90 -0.21 -7.86
N GLU A 99 11.56 -0.27 -7.93
CA GLU A 99 10.78 0.15 -9.10
C GLU A 99 9.62 1.01 -8.64
N LYS A 100 9.39 2.09 -9.38
CA LYS A 100 8.41 3.12 -9.07
C LYS A 100 7.46 3.30 -10.24
N TYR A 101 6.32 3.94 -9.98
CA TYR A 101 5.50 4.46 -11.05
C TYR A 101 6.26 5.53 -11.82
N GLU A 102 6.04 5.57 -13.13
CA GLU A 102 6.50 6.69 -13.94
C GLU A 102 5.85 8.00 -13.46
N GLU A 103 6.46 9.13 -13.82
CA GLU A 103 5.99 10.45 -13.42
C GLU A 103 4.52 10.68 -13.83
N LEU A 104 4.16 10.32 -15.06
CA LEU A 104 2.79 10.48 -15.54
C LEU A 104 1.81 9.58 -14.80
N GLN A 105 2.16 8.33 -14.52
CA GLN A 105 1.32 7.43 -13.73
C GLN A 105 1.13 7.96 -12.30
N THR A 106 2.17 8.54 -11.71
CA THR A 106 2.09 9.19 -10.40
C THR A 106 1.11 10.36 -10.44
N ARG A 107 1.28 11.30 -11.40
CA ARG A 107 0.36 12.42 -11.61
C ARG A 107 -1.08 11.97 -11.85
N TYR A 108 -1.28 10.93 -12.65
CA TYR A 108 -2.59 10.34 -12.96
C TYR A 108 -3.34 9.91 -11.69
N PHE A 109 -2.65 9.28 -10.73
CA PHE A 109 -3.27 8.86 -9.48
C PHE A 109 -3.36 9.98 -8.42
N SER A 110 -2.58 11.04 -8.56
CA SER A 110 -2.62 12.21 -7.66
C SER A 110 -3.78 13.17 -7.94
N VAL A 111 -4.36 13.15 -9.16
CA VAL A 111 -5.51 13.99 -9.51
C VAL A 111 -6.87 13.27 -9.37
N PRO A 112 -7.98 14.02 -9.21
CA PRO A 112 -9.32 13.46 -9.22
C PRO A 112 -9.64 12.70 -10.53
N PRO A 113 -10.48 11.66 -10.51
CA PRO A 113 -10.83 10.89 -11.70
C PRO A 113 -11.32 11.72 -12.90
N ALA A 114 -12.01 12.84 -12.66
CA ALA A 114 -12.52 13.71 -13.71
C ALA A 114 -11.42 14.41 -14.52
N GLU A 115 -10.25 14.65 -13.93
CA GLU A 115 -9.13 15.37 -14.56
C GLU A 115 -8.15 14.43 -15.28
N ARG A 116 -8.23 13.13 -14.99
CA ARG A 116 -7.29 12.11 -15.49
C ARG A 116 -7.20 12.02 -17.00
N TRP A 117 -8.33 12.14 -17.70
CA TRP A 117 -8.35 12.11 -19.17
C TRP A 117 -7.59 13.28 -19.80
N ALA A 118 -7.61 14.45 -19.17
CA ALA A 118 -6.86 15.60 -19.67
C ALA A 118 -5.35 15.35 -19.63
N LEU A 119 -4.85 14.67 -18.59
CA LEU A 119 -3.45 14.28 -18.48
C LEU A 119 -3.02 13.26 -19.54
N LEU A 120 -3.91 12.34 -19.90
CA LEU A 120 -3.57 11.29 -20.88
C LEU A 120 -3.64 11.77 -22.33
N LYS A 121 -4.17 12.97 -22.62
CA LYS A 121 -4.29 13.49 -23.99
C LYS A 121 -2.95 13.51 -24.73
N GLU A 122 -1.86 13.77 -24.02
CA GLU A 122 -0.50 13.82 -24.57
C GLU A 122 -0.06 12.48 -25.21
N TRP A 123 -0.66 11.36 -24.82
CA TRP A 123 -0.36 10.03 -25.38
C TRP A 123 -1.14 9.71 -26.65
N PHE A 124 -2.20 10.46 -26.93
CA PHE A 124 -3.08 10.24 -28.09
C PHE A 124 -2.94 11.34 -29.14
N ALA A 125 -2.01 12.29 -28.94
CA ALA A 125 -1.74 13.42 -29.82
C ALA A 125 -0.77 13.05 -30.94
#